data_AF-A0A924VFL7-F1
#
_entry.id   AF-A0A924VFL7-F1
#
_cell.length_a   1.000
_cell.length_b   1.000
_cell.length_c   1.000
_cell.angle_alpha   90.00
_cell.angle_beta   90.00
_cell.angle_gamma   90.00
#
_symmetry.space_group_name_H-M   'P 1'
#
loop_
_entity.id
_entity.type
_entity.pdbx_description
1 polymer ?
#
loop_
_entity_poly.entity_id
_entity_poly.type
_entity_poly.pdbx_seq_one_letter_code
_entity_poly.pdbx_strand_id
1 'polypeptide(L)'
;VFGRVWCGWACPQTIFMEMVFRKIEYWIEGDARQQKELHAAPLSPRKVFKKTLKHFIFILISFIIANVFLAYIIGSDTLIRIMKDPVNQHIYGFLAICVFTAVFYLVFARLRELVCTVICPYGRLQEVLIDRKTLVVAYDYSRGEPRGHINKSITGEIGDCVDCDLCVQVCPTGIDIRNGTQMECINCTACIDACDMVMEKTKRPLRLIGFKSEEEISERKTFGMSKRIYAYAAILLILVSTLGILLVSRSDIGATVLRAGGTLYQLRDDGTVSNLYNAELINKTSDVISFMILMPDQQTKIQYITKPGKIKRGESAKLTFFLIRPQHYIQKYKSGITLKIVSNGKIISKAKTTFIAPPNL
;
A
#
# COMPACT_ATOMS: atom_id res chain seq x y z
N VAL A 1 4.08 19.28 2.61
CA VAL A 1 4.72 19.56 3.92
C VAL A 1 6.12 19.00 3.90
N PHE A 2 6.23 17.68 4.00
CA PHE A 2 7.48 16.96 3.78
C PHE A 2 7.57 16.58 2.31
N GLY A 3 8.71 16.83 1.68
CA GLY A 3 8.96 16.47 0.29
C GLY A 3 9.13 14.97 0.10
N ARG A 4 10.29 14.53 -0.41
CA ARG A 4 10.57 13.13 -0.80
C ARG A 4 10.78 12.16 0.37
N VAL A 5 10.03 12.31 1.47
CA VAL A 5 10.09 11.42 2.64
C VAL A 5 9.71 9.99 2.25
N TRP A 6 8.78 9.81 1.32
CA TRP A 6 8.46 8.48 0.78
C TRP A 6 9.70 7.81 0.20
N CYS A 7 10.42 8.46 -0.73
CA CYS A 7 11.62 7.90 -1.36
C CYS A 7 12.70 7.52 -0.35
N GLY A 8 12.89 8.31 0.71
CA GLY A 8 13.95 8.05 1.70
C GLY A 8 13.58 7.01 2.75
N TRP A 9 12.31 6.99 3.20
CA TRP A 9 11.96 6.37 4.48
C TRP A 9 10.81 5.37 4.44
N ALA A 10 9.97 5.41 3.40
CA ALA A 10 8.82 4.50 3.27
C ALA A 10 8.91 3.60 2.03
N CYS A 11 9.72 4.00 1.04
CA CYS A 11 9.90 3.27 -0.20
C CYS A 11 10.50 1.88 0.08
N PRO A 12 9.80 0.78 -0.28
CA PRO A 12 10.31 -0.56 -0.06
C PRO A 12 11.68 -0.78 -0.71
N GLN A 13 11.92 -0.21 -1.89
CA GLN A 13 13.21 -0.30 -2.57
C GLN A 13 14.35 0.24 -1.70
N THR A 14 14.20 1.44 -1.14
CA THR A 14 15.22 2.09 -0.30
C THR A 14 15.38 1.34 1.02
N ILE A 15 14.28 0.95 1.67
CA ILE A 15 14.33 0.23 2.94
C ILE A 15 15.06 -1.10 2.78
N PHE A 16 14.68 -1.92 1.79
CA PHE A 16 15.34 -3.20 1.57
C PHE A 16 16.82 -3.01 1.20
N MET A 17 17.12 -2.07 0.30
CA MET A 17 18.50 -1.78 -0.09
C MET A 17 19.37 -1.36 1.09
N GLU A 18 18.98 -0.31 1.82
CA GLU A 18 19.81 0.29 2.89
C GLU A 18 19.77 -0.53 4.18
N MET A 19 18.59 -0.99 4.61
CA MET A 19 18.42 -1.64 5.91
C MET A 19 18.70 -3.14 5.88
N VAL A 20 18.61 -3.80 4.72
CA VAL A 20 18.79 -5.25 4.59
C VAL A 20 20.02 -5.58 3.76
N PHE A 21 19.98 -5.34 2.44
CA PHE A 21 21.01 -5.83 1.52
C PHE A 21 22.39 -5.19 1.79
N ARG A 22 22.44 -3.87 2.01
CA ARG A 22 23.70 -3.17 2.24
C ARG A 22 24.31 -3.50 3.62
N LYS A 23 23.50 -3.68 4.67
CA LYS A 23 23.98 -4.15 5.98
C LYS A 23 24.58 -5.56 5.91
N ILE A 24 23.93 -6.47 5.16
CA ILE A 24 24.45 -7.81 4.93
C ILE A 24 25.77 -7.77 4.14
N GLU A 25 25.86 -6.90 3.13
CA GLU A 25 27.08 -6.70 2.36
C GLU A 25 28.24 -6.18 3.23
N TYR A 26 28.00 -5.17 4.07
CA TYR A 26 28.98 -4.68 5.04
C TYR A 26 29.38 -5.76 6.06
N TRP A 27 28.45 -6.59 6.50
CA TRP A 27 28.74 -7.68 7.45
C TRP A 27 29.65 -8.78 6.85
N ILE A 28 29.47 -9.12 5.57
CA ILE A 28 30.23 -10.20 4.92
C ILE A 28 31.55 -9.69 4.31
N GLU A 29 31.47 -8.60 3.55
CA GLU A 29 32.60 -8.08 2.76
C GLU A 29 33.37 -6.97 3.48
N GLY A 30 32.79 -6.34 4.50
CA GLY A 30 33.37 -5.22 5.23
C GLY A 30 33.09 -3.86 4.60
N ASP A 31 33.75 -2.82 5.10
CA ASP A 31 33.60 -1.44 4.62
C ASP A 31 34.01 -1.26 3.15
N ALA A 32 33.66 -0.12 2.56
CA ALA A 32 33.91 0.18 1.14
C ALA A 32 35.37 -0.04 0.71
N ARG A 33 36.36 0.25 1.59
CA ARG A 33 37.78 -0.03 1.33
C ARG A 33 38.06 -1.53 1.25
N GLN A 34 37.56 -2.30 2.21
CA GLN A 34 37.74 -3.76 2.25
C GLN A 34 37.06 -4.43 1.05
N GLN A 35 35.89 -3.91 0.62
CA GLN A 35 35.22 -4.36 -0.59
C GLN A 35 36.07 -4.11 -1.83
N LYS A 36 36.60 -2.89 -2.01
CA LYS A 36 37.50 -2.57 -3.15
C LYS A 36 38.73 -3.48 -3.17
N GLU A 37 39.38 -3.67 -2.03
CA GLU A 37 40.53 -4.57 -1.88
C GLU A 37 40.15 -6.02 -2.21
N LEU A 38 39.02 -6.52 -1.71
CA LEU A 38 38.51 -7.87 -1.99
C LEU A 38 38.17 -8.07 -3.47
N HIS A 39 37.63 -7.04 -4.13
CA HIS A 39 37.33 -7.05 -5.56
C HIS A 39 38.59 -7.15 -6.41
N ALA A 40 39.64 -6.39 -6.07
CA ALA A 40 40.92 -6.38 -6.76
C ALA A 40 41.80 -7.62 -6.47
N ALA A 41 41.63 -8.27 -5.31
CA ALA A 41 42.41 -9.44 -4.92
C ALA A 41 42.20 -10.64 -5.88
N PRO A 42 43.20 -11.52 -6.05
CA PRO A 42 43.07 -12.74 -6.86
C PRO A 42 42.00 -13.69 -6.30
N LEU A 43 41.57 -14.66 -7.11
CA LEU A 43 40.61 -15.70 -6.74
C LEU A 43 41.16 -16.59 -5.61
N SER A 44 40.96 -16.16 -4.36
CA SER A 44 41.28 -16.95 -3.17
C SER A 44 40.03 -17.71 -2.67
N PRO A 45 40.21 -18.85 -1.98
CA PRO A 45 39.09 -19.58 -1.36
C PRO A 45 38.25 -18.69 -0.43
N ARG A 46 38.90 -17.76 0.29
CA ARG A 46 38.23 -16.77 1.14
C ARG A 46 37.34 -15.82 0.34
N LYS A 47 37.80 -15.34 -0.83
CA LYS A 47 37.03 -14.47 -1.73
C LYS A 47 35.81 -15.21 -2.28
N VAL A 48 36.00 -16.45 -2.74
CA VAL A 48 34.91 -17.28 -3.25
C VAL A 48 33.87 -17.52 -2.16
N PHE A 49 34.28 -17.92 -0.96
CA PHE A 49 33.36 -18.15 0.15
C PHE A 49 32.54 -16.88 0.50
N LYS A 50 33.19 -15.73 0.66
CA LYS A 50 32.50 -14.46 0.96
C LYS A 50 31.48 -14.09 -0.13
N LYS A 51 31.87 -14.19 -1.41
CA LYS A 51 31.00 -13.85 -2.54
C LYS A 51 29.83 -14.82 -2.65
N THR A 52 30.08 -16.13 -2.54
CA THR A 52 29.03 -17.15 -2.58
C THR A 52 28.06 -16.98 -1.42
N LEU A 53 28.55 -16.75 -0.20
CA LEU A 53 27.70 -16.52 0.97
C LEU A 53 26.82 -15.29 0.79
N LYS A 54 27.37 -14.19 0.26
CA LYS A 54 26.58 -12.98 -0.05
C LYS A 54 25.47 -13.28 -1.06
N HIS A 55 25.81 -13.87 -2.20
CA HIS A 55 24.84 -14.14 -3.25
C HIS A 55 23.78 -15.16 -2.81
N PHE A 56 24.16 -16.15 -2.01
CA PHE A 56 23.23 -17.11 -1.41
C PHE A 56 22.21 -16.41 -0.50
N ILE A 57 22.66 -15.55 0.43
CA ILE A 57 21.77 -14.79 1.31
C ILE A 57 20.87 -13.85 0.50
N PHE A 58 21.42 -13.19 -0.53
CA PHE A 58 20.65 -12.29 -1.38
C PHE A 58 19.53 -13.03 -2.11
N ILE A 59 19.82 -14.20 -2.69
CA ILE A 59 18.80 -15.05 -3.34
C ILE A 59 17.75 -15.50 -2.33
N LEU A 60 18.14 -15.92 -1.13
CA LEU A 60 17.22 -16.35 -0.08
C LEU A 60 16.25 -15.23 0.32
N ILE A 61 16.75 -14.01 0.52
CA ILE A 61 15.93 -12.86 0.88
C ILE A 61 15.04 -12.45 -0.30
N SER A 62 15.58 -12.40 -1.52
CA SER A 62 14.79 -12.13 -2.72
C SER A 62 13.68 -13.17 -2.94
N PHE A 63 13.92 -14.43 -2.59
CA PHE A 63 12.90 -15.48 -2.62
C PHE A 63 11.78 -15.21 -1.60
N ILE A 64 12.10 -14.81 -0.37
CA ILE A 64 11.10 -14.44 0.64
C ILE A 64 10.27 -13.25 0.15
N ILE A 65 10.92 -12.19 -0.34
CA ILE A 65 10.23 -10.99 -0.87
C ILE A 65 9.32 -11.37 -2.04
N ALA A 66 9.80 -12.19 -2.98
CA ALA A 66 9.02 -12.66 -4.12
C ALA A 66 7.77 -13.43 -3.67
N ASN A 67 7.88 -14.31 -2.67
CA ASN A 67 6.75 -15.08 -2.15
C ASN A 67 5.73 -14.18 -1.44
N VAL A 68 6.16 -13.21 -0.65
CA VAL A 68 5.24 -12.24 -0.01
C VAL A 68 4.52 -11.40 -1.06
N PHE A 69 5.24 -10.93 -2.08
CA PHE A 69 4.66 -10.19 -3.19
C PHE A 69 3.65 -11.03 -3.98
N LEU A 70 3.97 -12.32 -4.23
CA LEU A 70 3.06 -13.22 -4.93
C LEU A 70 1.83 -13.55 -4.10
N ALA A 71 1.98 -13.76 -2.78
CA ALA A 71 0.86 -13.97 -1.85
C ALA A 71 -0.14 -12.80 -1.88
N TYR A 72 0.36 -11.57 -2.08
CA TYR A 72 -0.49 -10.39 -2.24
C TYR A 72 -1.32 -10.42 -3.55
N ILE A 73 -0.77 -10.96 -4.63
CA ILE A 73 -1.43 -11.01 -5.95
C ILE A 73 -2.39 -12.19 -6.08
N ILE A 74 -1.94 -13.41 -5.78
CA ILE A 74 -2.72 -14.65 -6.02
C ILE A 74 -3.40 -15.20 -4.76
N GLY A 75 -3.16 -14.55 -3.61
CA GLY A 75 -3.65 -14.99 -2.30
C GLY A 75 -2.70 -15.98 -1.60
N SER A 76 -2.67 -15.91 -0.26
CA SER A 76 -1.82 -16.78 0.57
C SER A 76 -2.18 -18.25 0.46
N ASP A 77 -3.47 -18.58 0.39
CA ASP A 77 -3.94 -19.97 0.33
C ASP A 77 -3.50 -20.67 -0.96
N THR A 78 -3.58 -19.95 -2.09
CA THR A 78 -3.14 -20.45 -3.39
C THR A 78 -1.63 -20.66 -3.40
N LEU A 79 -0.86 -19.71 -2.87
CA LEU A 79 0.61 -19.83 -2.81
C LEU A 79 1.04 -21.03 -1.97
N ILE A 80 0.43 -21.24 -0.80
CA ILE A 80 0.75 -22.38 0.07
C ILE A 80 0.43 -23.72 -0.62
N ARG A 81 -0.66 -23.79 -1.41
CA ARG A 81 -0.96 -24.98 -2.23
C ARG A 81 0.10 -25.21 -3.29
N ILE A 82 0.49 -24.17 -4.04
CA ILE A 82 1.56 -24.26 -5.05
C ILE A 82 2.87 -24.77 -4.44
N MET A 83 3.17 -24.41 -3.19
CA MET A 83 4.38 -24.87 -2.48
C MET A 83 4.30 -26.31 -1.98
N LYS A 84 3.10 -26.82 -1.66
CA LYS A 84 2.90 -28.17 -1.09
C LYS A 84 2.61 -29.23 -2.14
N ASP A 85 1.90 -28.85 -3.20
CA ASP A 85 1.48 -29.74 -4.26
C ASP A 85 2.66 -30.07 -5.20
N PRO A 86 2.60 -31.18 -5.95
CA PRO A 86 3.64 -31.53 -6.91
C PRO A 86 3.80 -30.44 -7.97
N VAL A 87 5.05 -30.08 -8.29
CA VAL A 87 5.39 -29.01 -9.26
C VAL A 87 4.69 -29.20 -10.61
N ASN A 88 4.47 -30.45 -11.03
CA ASN A 88 3.81 -30.77 -12.31
C ASN A 88 2.35 -30.26 -12.39
N GLN A 89 1.68 -30.07 -11.25
CA GLN A 89 0.31 -29.56 -11.19
C GLN A 89 0.24 -28.03 -11.20
N HIS A 90 1.34 -27.34 -10.86
CA HIS A 90 1.42 -25.89 -10.71
C HIS A 90 2.64 -25.28 -11.40
N ILE A 91 2.96 -25.76 -12.61
CA ILE A 91 4.16 -25.34 -13.37
C ILE A 91 4.21 -23.81 -13.52
N TYR A 92 3.09 -23.17 -13.84
CA TYR A 92 3.01 -21.72 -13.98
C TYR A 92 3.26 -20.97 -12.65
N GLY A 93 2.76 -21.50 -11.54
CA GLY A 93 2.97 -20.94 -10.21
C GLY A 93 4.43 -21.03 -9.78
N PHE A 94 5.06 -22.18 -10.00
CA PHE A 94 6.48 -22.38 -9.76
C PHE A 94 7.34 -21.46 -10.63
N LEU A 95 7.05 -21.38 -11.94
CA LEU A 95 7.77 -20.50 -12.86
C LEU A 95 7.65 -19.03 -12.43
N ALA A 96 6.47 -18.59 -12.01
CA ALA A 96 6.27 -17.25 -11.48
C ALA A 96 7.17 -16.98 -10.26
N ILE A 97 7.22 -17.89 -9.29
CA ILE A 97 8.09 -17.75 -8.11
C ILE A 97 9.56 -17.62 -8.53
N CYS A 98 10.04 -18.47 -9.44
CA CYS A 98 11.41 -18.42 -9.94
C CYS A 98 11.71 -17.10 -10.67
N VAL A 99 10.83 -16.66 -11.57
CA VAL A 99 11.00 -15.43 -12.33
C VAL A 99 10.99 -14.21 -11.41
N PHE A 100 10.01 -14.08 -10.51
CA PHE A 100 9.97 -12.97 -9.56
C PHE A 100 11.18 -12.97 -8.63
N THR A 101 11.61 -14.14 -8.15
CA THR A 101 12.84 -14.26 -7.35
C THR A 101 14.06 -13.78 -8.12
N ALA A 102 14.21 -14.18 -9.38
CA ALA A 102 15.31 -13.75 -10.24
C ALA A 102 15.27 -12.24 -10.51
N VAL A 103 14.08 -11.67 -10.74
CA VAL A 103 13.90 -10.22 -10.94
C VAL A 103 14.28 -9.46 -9.68
N PHE A 104 13.74 -9.82 -8.51
CA PHE A 104 14.08 -9.16 -7.24
C PHE A 104 15.57 -9.30 -6.92
N TYR A 105 16.15 -10.48 -7.16
CA TYR A 105 17.58 -10.69 -7.00
C TYR A 105 18.39 -9.76 -7.91
N LEU A 106 18.05 -9.66 -9.20
CA LEU A 106 18.73 -8.77 -10.14
C LEU A 106 18.62 -7.31 -9.71
N VAL A 107 17.43 -6.91 -9.25
CA VAL A 107 17.16 -5.57 -8.74
C VAL A 107 18.08 -5.22 -7.58
N PHE A 108 18.11 -6.03 -6.52
CA PHE A 108 18.89 -5.73 -5.32
C PHE A 108 20.39 -6.03 -5.46
N ALA A 109 20.77 -6.99 -6.31
CA ALA A 109 22.17 -7.34 -6.51
C ALA A 109 22.87 -6.41 -7.51
N ARG A 110 22.19 -5.93 -8.56
CA ARG A 110 22.80 -5.21 -9.68
C ARG A 110 22.15 -3.88 -10.02
N LEU A 111 20.83 -3.76 -10.06
CA LEU A 111 20.14 -2.54 -10.53
C LEU A 111 19.91 -1.49 -9.43
N ARG A 112 20.09 -1.85 -8.15
CA ARG A 112 20.27 -1.00 -6.96
C ARG A 112 19.77 0.45 -7.11
N GLU A 113 20.69 1.41 -7.26
CA GLU A 113 20.40 2.85 -7.34
C GLU A 113 19.83 3.28 -8.69
N LEU A 114 20.08 2.51 -9.77
CA LEU A 114 19.49 2.74 -11.11
C LEU A 114 17.96 2.67 -11.08
N VAL A 115 17.40 1.84 -10.21
CA VAL A 115 15.94 1.77 -10.03
C VAL A 115 15.40 3.13 -9.60
N CYS A 116 16.05 3.77 -8.63
CA CYS A 116 15.56 5.04 -8.05
C CYS A 116 15.79 6.23 -8.99
N THR A 117 16.85 6.23 -9.79
CA THR A 117 17.22 7.35 -10.68
C THR A 117 16.62 7.25 -12.08
N VAL A 118 16.46 6.04 -12.63
CA VAL A 118 16.03 5.84 -14.02
C VAL A 118 14.65 5.21 -14.13
N ILE A 119 14.37 4.15 -13.36
CA ILE A 119 13.17 3.32 -13.56
C ILE A 119 11.96 3.88 -12.80
N CYS A 120 12.18 4.44 -11.61
CA CYS A 120 11.13 4.85 -10.70
C CYS A 120 10.48 6.17 -11.15
N PRO A 121 9.19 6.16 -11.54
CA PRO A 121 8.50 7.39 -11.94
C PRO A 121 8.22 8.31 -10.75
N TYR A 122 8.17 7.76 -9.52
CA TYR A 122 7.85 8.53 -8.31
C TYR A 122 8.86 9.63 -8.03
N GLY A 123 10.16 9.40 -8.30
CA GLY A 123 11.18 10.41 -8.06
C GLY A 123 10.90 11.70 -8.82
N ARG A 124 10.62 11.57 -10.11
CA ARG A 124 10.27 12.69 -11.01
C ARG A 124 8.92 13.31 -10.67
N LEU A 125 7.90 12.48 -10.42
CA LEU A 125 6.57 12.99 -10.07
C LEU A 125 6.57 13.78 -8.76
N GLN A 126 7.35 13.34 -7.77
CA GLN A 126 7.44 14.05 -6.50
C GLN A 126 8.13 15.40 -6.63
N GLU A 127 9.09 15.55 -7.53
CA GLU A 127 9.80 16.80 -7.73
C GLU A 127 8.90 17.92 -8.30
N VAL A 128 7.97 17.56 -9.19
CA VAL A 128 6.95 18.50 -9.70
C VAL A 128 5.97 18.95 -8.61
N LEU A 129 5.82 18.17 -7.54
CA LEU A 129 4.91 18.46 -6.43
C LEU A 129 5.58 19.26 -5.29
N ILE A 130 6.88 19.55 -5.38
CA ILE A 130 7.63 20.33 -4.38
C ILE A 130 7.44 21.83 -4.67
N ASP A 131 7.15 22.59 -3.61
CA ASP A 131 7.12 24.06 -3.65
C ASP A 131 8.24 24.66 -2.78
N ARG A 132 8.43 25.99 -2.85
CA ARG A 132 9.45 26.69 -2.05
C ARG A 132 9.26 26.57 -0.54
N LYS A 133 8.09 26.14 -0.08
CA LYS A 133 7.74 25.98 1.34
C LYS A 133 7.86 24.53 1.81
N THR A 134 8.18 23.60 0.91
CA THR A 134 8.27 22.18 1.22
C THR A 134 9.62 21.88 1.86
N LEU A 135 9.60 21.12 2.94
CA LEU A 135 10.82 20.67 3.61
C LEU A 135 11.48 19.55 2.80
N VAL A 136 12.71 19.80 2.39
CA VAL A 136 13.57 18.84 1.66
C VAL A 136 14.94 18.78 2.33
N VAL A 137 15.72 17.74 2.04
CA VAL A 137 17.13 17.73 2.44
C VAL A 137 17.86 18.71 1.53
N ALA A 138 18.34 19.81 2.09
CA ALA A 138 18.98 20.89 1.33
C ALA A 138 20.22 21.42 2.05
N TYR A 139 21.15 21.92 1.23
CA TYR A 139 22.32 22.68 1.67
C TYR A 139 21.97 24.16 1.81
N ASP A 140 22.32 24.75 2.95
CA ASP A 140 22.11 26.17 3.22
C ASP A 140 23.23 27.00 2.59
N TYR A 141 23.04 27.36 1.32
CA TYR A 141 23.98 28.16 0.56
C TYR A 141 24.14 29.58 1.15
N SER A 142 23.12 30.11 1.84
CA SER A 142 23.15 31.44 2.45
C SER A 142 24.15 31.54 3.62
N ARG A 143 24.47 30.39 4.22
CA ARG A 143 25.40 30.23 5.34
C ARG A 143 26.72 29.58 4.91
N GLY A 144 26.65 28.65 3.96
CA GLY A 144 27.78 27.84 3.53
C GLY A 144 28.71 28.55 2.53
N GLU A 145 28.20 29.50 1.76
CA GLU A 145 28.95 30.19 0.71
C GLU A 145 29.45 31.59 1.15
N PRO A 146 30.64 32.03 0.70
CA PRO A 146 31.57 31.31 -0.18
C PRO A 146 32.30 30.19 0.56
N ARG A 147 32.29 28.98 -0.02
CA ARG A 147 32.99 27.82 0.54
C ARG A 147 34.50 27.97 0.47
N GLY A 148 35.22 27.40 1.44
CA GLY A 148 36.67 27.44 1.44
C GLY A 148 37.31 26.47 2.42
N HIS A 149 38.44 25.89 2.02
CA HIS A 149 39.21 25.01 2.90
C HIS A 149 39.70 25.75 4.14
N ILE A 150 39.79 25.07 5.28
CA ILE A 150 40.38 25.64 6.48
C ILE A 150 41.90 25.69 6.30
N ASN A 151 42.39 26.76 5.67
CA ASN A 151 43.81 27.11 5.67
C ASN A 151 44.03 28.33 6.55
N LYS A 152 45.16 28.37 7.28
CA LYS A 152 45.55 29.46 8.18
C LYS A 152 45.76 30.83 7.49
N SER A 153 45.64 30.88 6.16
CA SER A 153 46.05 32.01 5.32
C SER A 153 44.88 32.70 4.60
N ILE A 154 43.63 32.48 5.02
CA ILE A 154 42.48 33.04 4.31
C ILE A 154 42.08 34.38 4.93
N THR A 155 42.32 35.45 4.17
CA THR A 155 41.97 36.83 4.47
C THR A 155 40.63 37.21 3.81
N GLY A 156 39.54 36.59 4.26
CA GLY A 156 38.18 36.88 3.78
C GLY A 156 37.09 36.20 4.63
N GLU A 157 35.85 36.68 4.52
CA GLU A 157 34.68 36.03 5.14
C GLU A 157 34.36 34.72 4.38
N ILE A 158 34.76 33.58 4.96
CA ILE A 158 34.41 32.25 4.44
C ILE A 158 33.10 31.81 5.09
N GLY A 159 32.19 31.26 4.30
CA GLY A 159 31.01 30.59 4.80
C GLY A 159 31.33 29.34 5.61
N ASP A 160 30.27 28.66 6.07
CA ASP A 160 30.36 27.48 6.91
C ASP A 160 30.86 26.21 6.21
N CYS A 161 30.81 26.17 4.88
CA CYS A 161 31.25 25.01 4.13
C CYS A 161 32.77 25.01 3.97
N VAL A 162 33.40 23.92 4.44
CA VAL A 162 34.86 23.72 4.39
C VAL A 162 35.36 23.00 3.14
N ASP A 163 34.45 22.79 2.17
CA ASP A 163 34.69 22.17 0.87
C ASP A 163 35.37 20.78 0.93
N CYS A 164 34.92 19.92 1.84
CA CYS A 164 35.53 18.60 2.09
C CYS A 164 35.02 17.46 1.19
N ASP A 165 34.00 17.69 0.36
CA ASP A 165 33.32 16.70 -0.50
C ASP A 165 32.72 15.47 0.20
N LEU A 166 32.77 15.38 1.53
CA LEU A 166 32.24 14.22 2.26
C LEU A 166 30.74 14.00 2.02
N CYS A 167 29.96 15.07 1.86
CA CYS A 167 28.53 14.98 1.54
C CYS A 167 28.26 14.32 0.17
N VAL A 168 29.17 14.49 -0.79
CA VAL A 168 29.10 13.87 -2.13
C VAL A 168 29.52 12.40 -2.04
N GLN A 169 30.59 12.10 -1.29
CA GLN A 169 31.13 10.75 -1.14
C GLN A 169 30.16 9.78 -0.44
N VAL A 170 29.38 10.26 0.52
CA VAL A 170 28.38 9.44 1.22
C VAL A 170 27.06 9.33 0.46
N CYS A 171 26.87 10.11 -0.61
CA CYS A 171 25.61 10.11 -1.33
C CYS A 171 25.47 8.84 -2.17
N PRO A 172 24.43 8.01 -1.96
CA PRO A 172 24.27 6.77 -2.70
C PRO A 172 24.02 7.01 -4.19
N THR A 173 23.45 8.16 -4.56
CA THR A 173 23.22 8.55 -5.96
C THR A 173 24.32 9.42 -6.55
N GLY A 174 25.36 9.73 -5.76
CA GLY A 174 26.54 10.47 -6.24
C GLY A 174 26.30 11.94 -6.59
N ILE A 175 25.22 12.54 -6.08
CA ILE A 175 24.92 13.96 -6.31
C ILE A 175 25.72 14.87 -5.40
N ASP A 176 25.93 16.11 -5.87
CA ASP A 176 26.47 17.19 -5.06
C ASP A 176 25.33 18.09 -4.56
N ILE A 177 24.92 17.84 -3.33
CA ILE A 177 23.85 18.57 -2.64
C ILE A 177 24.09 20.10 -2.54
N ARG A 178 25.33 20.57 -2.73
CA ARG A 178 25.65 22.01 -2.75
C ARG A 178 25.10 22.69 -4.00
N ASN A 179 24.84 21.95 -5.08
CA ASN A 179 24.24 22.46 -6.32
C ASN A 179 22.71 22.62 -6.24
N GLY A 180 22.13 22.46 -5.04
CA GLY A 180 20.70 22.61 -4.80
C GLY A 180 19.94 21.29 -4.87
N THR A 181 18.61 21.40 -5.05
CA THR A 181 17.73 20.22 -5.09
C THR A 181 17.83 19.55 -6.47
N GLN A 182 18.19 18.27 -6.49
CA GLN A 182 18.35 17.46 -7.70
C GLN A 182 17.40 16.26 -7.73
N MET A 183 17.02 15.83 -8.94
CA MET A 183 16.03 14.76 -9.16
C MET A 183 16.48 13.40 -8.62
N GLU A 184 17.78 13.17 -8.52
CA GLU A 184 18.38 11.93 -8.07
C GLU A 184 18.45 11.84 -6.53
N CYS A 185 18.16 12.93 -5.80
CA CYS A 185 18.21 12.93 -4.34
C CYS A 185 17.11 12.08 -3.71
N ILE A 186 17.45 10.95 -3.10
CA ILE A 186 16.45 10.08 -2.43
C ILE A 186 16.08 10.51 -1.01
N ASN A 187 16.54 11.67 -0.51
CA ASN A 187 16.29 12.15 0.87
C ASN A 187 16.66 11.15 1.99
N CYS A 188 17.75 10.38 1.81
CA CYS A 188 18.23 9.40 2.79
C CYS A 188 19.02 9.99 3.97
N THR A 189 19.24 11.31 3.98
CA THR A 189 19.93 12.08 5.04
C THR A 189 21.38 11.74 5.36
N ALA A 190 22.02 10.79 4.67
CA ALA A 190 23.43 10.44 4.91
C ALA A 190 24.39 11.65 4.80
N CYS A 191 24.09 12.60 3.91
CA CYS A 191 24.85 13.84 3.76
C CYS A 191 24.73 14.80 4.96
N ILE A 192 23.62 14.76 5.71
CA ILE A 192 23.43 15.54 6.94
C ILE A 192 24.42 15.05 7.98
N ASP A 193 24.41 13.74 8.26
CA ASP A 193 25.27 13.14 9.29
C ASP A 193 26.76 13.32 8.95
N ALA A 194 27.14 13.14 7.69
CA ALA A 194 28.50 13.36 7.22
C ALA A 194 28.96 14.81 7.38
N CYS A 195 28.08 15.77 7.09
CA CYS A 195 28.38 17.19 7.23
C CYS A 195 28.49 17.59 8.71
N ASP A 196 27.54 17.17 9.55
CA ASP A 196 27.52 17.50 10.98
C ASP A 196 28.78 16.97 11.69
N MET A 197 29.28 15.79 11.33
CA MET A 197 30.57 15.28 11.84
C MET A 197 31.76 16.20 11.52
N VAL A 198 31.75 16.88 10.38
CA VAL A 198 32.80 17.83 9.99
C VAL A 198 32.60 19.16 10.72
N MET A 199 31.36 19.64 10.79
CA MET A 199 31.03 20.89 11.49
C MET A 199 31.41 20.81 12.96
N GLU A 200 31.15 19.67 13.62
CA GLU A 200 31.54 19.43 15.01
C GLU A 200 33.07 19.48 15.19
N LYS A 201 33.83 18.77 14.34
CA LYS A 201 35.30 18.76 14.38
C LYS A 201 35.91 20.13 14.11
N THR A 202 35.27 20.92 13.27
CA THR A 202 35.71 22.28 12.89
C THR A 202 35.12 23.37 13.78
N LYS A 203 34.33 23.00 14.80
CA LYS A 203 33.67 23.89 15.77
C LYS A 203 32.78 24.95 15.11
N ARG A 204 32.07 24.56 14.04
CA ARG A 204 31.10 25.41 13.34
C ARG A 204 29.66 24.98 13.69
N PRO A 205 28.65 25.86 13.49
CA PRO A 205 27.25 25.50 13.73
C PRO A 205 26.81 24.28 12.92
N LEU A 206 26.11 23.33 13.58
CA LEU A 206 25.58 22.14 12.92
C LEU A 206 24.47 22.48 11.90
N ARG A 207 23.99 21.47 11.18
CA ARG A 207 22.87 21.57 10.23
C ARG A 207 23.11 22.55 9.09
N LEU A 208 24.30 22.49 8.51
CA LEU A 208 24.59 23.19 7.26
C LEU A 208 23.78 22.56 6.12
N ILE A 209 23.75 21.24 6.10
CA ILE A 209 22.78 20.45 5.36
C ILE A 209 21.70 20.01 6.36
N GLY A 210 20.43 20.15 6.01
CA GLY A 210 19.33 19.81 6.91
C GLY A 210 18.00 19.68 6.18
N PHE A 211 16.95 19.38 6.93
CA PHE A 211 15.58 19.55 6.43
C PHE A 211 15.27 21.04 6.42
N LYS A 212 15.33 21.66 5.25
CA LYS A 212 15.09 23.09 5.04
C LYS A 212 14.16 23.29 3.87
N SER A 213 13.42 24.39 3.87
CA SER A 213 12.70 24.84 2.68
C SER A 213 13.51 25.91 1.94
N GLU A 214 13.23 26.10 0.66
CA GLU A 214 13.88 27.17 -0.13
C GLU A 214 13.56 28.56 0.45
N GLU A 215 12.34 28.77 0.95
CA GLU A 215 11.94 30.01 1.64
C GLU A 215 12.74 30.23 2.93
N GLU A 216 13.03 29.15 3.67
CA GLU A 216 13.83 29.24 4.90
C GLU A 216 15.27 29.66 4.62
N ILE A 217 15.89 29.11 3.57
CA ILE A 217 17.28 29.44 3.19
C ILE A 217 17.36 30.83 2.58
N SER A 218 16.48 31.16 1.64
CA SER A 218 16.51 32.43 0.90
C SER A 218 16.07 33.63 1.75
N GLU A 219 15.03 33.49 2.57
CA GLU A 219 14.48 34.59 3.37
C GLU A 219 14.99 34.59 4.83
N ARG A 220 15.82 33.61 5.23
CA ARG A 220 16.33 33.42 6.61
C ARG A 220 15.20 33.39 7.66
N LYS A 221 14.05 32.84 7.29
CA LYS A 221 12.89 32.67 8.19
C LYS A 221 12.81 31.22 8.63
N THR A 222 12.56 31.01 9.92
CA THR A 222 12.28 29.66 10.44
C THR A 222 11.05 29.06 9.77
N PHE A 223 11.09 27.77 9.45
CA PHE A 223 9.94 27.08 8.88
C PHE A 223 8.66 27.29 9.71
N GLY A 224 7.63 27.86 9.08
CA GLY A 224 6.32 28.11 9.69
C GLY A 224 5.25 27.22 9.08
N MET A 225 4.44 26.58 9.92
CA MET A 225 3.29 25.80 9.46
C MET A 225 2.25 26.71 8.79
N SER A 226 2.17 26.67 7.46
CA SER A 226 1.25 27.54 6.71
C SER A 226 -0.22 27.09 6.87
N LYS A 227 -1.16 28.02 6.69
CA LYS A 227 -2.61 27.72 6.71
C LYS A 227 -3.01 26.59 5.74
N ARG A 228 -2.29 26.46 4.61
CA ARG A 228 -2.50 25.39 3.62
C ARG A 228 -2.20 24.00 4.20
N ILE A 229 -1.17 23.90 5.04
CA ILE A 229 -0.77 22.64 5.69
C ILE A 229 -1.89 22.14 6.61
N TYR A 230 -2.43 23.03 7.44
CA TYR A 230 -3.56 22.70 8.31
C TYR A 230 -4.81 22.32 7.51
N ALA A 231 -5.10 23.02 6.41
CA ALA A 231 -6.22 22.68 5.55
C ALA A 231 -6.07 21.27 4.94
N TYR A 232 -4.90 20.93 4.39
CA TYR A 232 -4.65 19.58 3.85
C TYR A 232 -4.69 18.50 4.92
N ALA A 233 -4.14 18.75 6.12
CA ALA A 233 -4.20 17.81 7.23
C ALA A 233 -5.65 17.56 7.68
N ALA A 234 -6.47 18.61 7.77
CA ALA A 234 -7.88 18.49 8.10
C ALA A 234 -8.67 17.68 7.06
N ILE A 235 -8.47 17.96 5.77
CA ILE A 235 -9.12 17.20 4.68
C ILE A 235 -8.70 15.74 4.71
N LEU A 236 -7.41 15.45 4.86
CA LEU A 236 -6.90 14.08 4.95
C LEU A 236 -7.50 13.35 6.16
N LEU A 237 -7.61 14.01 7.31
CA LEU A 237 -8.22 13.45 8.51
C LEU A 237 -9.70 13.14 8.31
N ILE A 238 -10.45 14.02 7.63
CA ILE A 238 -11.85 13.76 7.26
C ILE A 238 -11.93 12.54 6.35
N LEU A 239 -11.14 12.48 5.28
CA LEU A 239 -11.17 11.36 4.33
C LEU A 239 -10.81 10.02 4.98
N VAL A 240 -9.75 9.98 5.79
CA VAL A 240 -9.33 8.77 6.52
C VAL A 240 -10.39 8.36 7.55
N SER A 241 -10.98 9.31 8.26
CA SER A 241 -12.04 9.03 9.23
C SER A 241 -13.30 8.50 8.54
N THR A 242 -13.72 9.11 7.43
CA THR A 242 -14.85 8.65 6.63
C THR A 242 -14.60 7.25 6.09
N LEU A 243 -13.41 6.99 5.54
CA LEU A 243 -13.04 5.65 5.07
C LEU A 243 -13.07 4.63 6.21
N GLY A 244 -12.52 4.99 7.39
CA GLY A 244 -12.54 4.14 8.57
C GLY A 244 -13.97 3.80 9.03
N ILE A 245 -14.85 4.81 9.10
CA ILE A 245 -16.26 4.63 9.44
C ILE A 245 -16.94 3.73 8.41
N LEU A 246 -16.73 3.94 7.12
CA LEU A 246 -17.31 3.11 6.06
C LEU A 246 -16.80 1.66 6.11
N LEU A 247 -15.54 1.46 6.46
CA LEU A 247 -14.93 0.13 6.55
C LEU A 247 -15.43 -0.64 7.76
N VAL A 248 -15.59 0.03 8.92
CA VAL A 248 -16.15 -0.56 10.14
C VAL A 248 -17.66 -0.77 10.04
N SER A 249 -18.38 0.14 9.40
CA SER A 249 -19.85 0.04 9.20
C SER A 249 -20.22 -0.89 8.03
N ARG A 250 -19.23 -1.44 7.32
CA ARG A 250 -19.45 -2.35 6.19
C ARG A 250 -20.16 -3.59 6.69
N SER A 251 -21.35 -3.87 6.14
CA SER A 251 -22.06 -5.10 6.47
C SER A 251 -21.30 -6.33 5.94
N ASP A 252 -21.22 -7.35 6.79
CA ASP A 252 -20.61 -8.65 6.49
C ASP A 252 -21.26 -9.37 5.31
N ILE A 253 -22.51 -9.01 4.99
CA ILE A 253 -23.32 -9.68 3.97
C ILE A 253 -24.06 -8.61 3.16
N GLY A 254 -23.98 -8.74 1.83
CA GLY A 254 -24.80 -7.98 0.90
C GLY A 254 -25.99 -8.83 0.47
N ALA A 255 -27.19 -8.30 0.59
CA ALA A 255 -28.38 -9.00 0.12
C ALA A 255 -29.29 -8.04 -0.63
N THR A 256 -29.53 -8.35 -1.89
CA THR A 256 -30.37 -7.56 -2.78
C THR A 256 -31.57 -8.42 -3.13
N VAL A 257 -32.77 -7.94 -2.81
CA VAL A 257 -34.01 -8.64 -3.17
C VAL A 257 -34.83 -7.73 -4.07
N LEU A 258 -35.07 -8.20 -5.29
CA LEU A 258 -35.81 -7.49 -6.32
C LEU A 258 -37.00 -8.35 -6.76
N ARG A 259 -38.12 -7.70 -7.08
CA ARG A 259 -39.22 -8.40 -7.75
C ARG A 259 -38.76 -8.78 -9.15
N ALA A 260 -39.16 -9.97 -9.63
CA ALA A 260 -38.86 -10.36 -10.99
C ALA A 260 -39.50 -9.38 -11.99
N GLY A 261 -38.72 -8.94 -12.98
CA GLY A 261 -39.21 -8.09 -14.07
C GLY A 261 -40.19 -8.85 -14.95
N GLY A 262 -41.21 -8.16 -15.48
CA GLY A 262 -42.18 -8.75 -16.41
C GLY A 262 -43.24 -9.66 -15.78
N THR A 263 -43.18 -9.96 -14.48
CA THR A 263 -44.19 -10.79 -13.81
C THR A 263 -45.28 -9.95 -13.14
N LEU A 264 -46.54 -10.29 -13.43
CA LEU A 264 -47.69 -9.82 -12.66
C LEU A 264 -47.89 -10.68 -11.39
N TYR A 265 -48.80 -10.26 -10.54
CA TYR A 265 -49.27 -11.08 -9.43
C TYR A 265 -50.06 -12.28 -9.98
N GLN A 266 -50.01 -13.41 -9.28
CA GLN A 266 -50.75 -14.62 -9.64
C GLN A 266 -51.76 -14.93 -8.55
N LEU A 267 -53.04 -14.99 -8.92
CA LEU A 267 -54.10 -15.52 -8.06
C LEU A 267 -54.02 -17.04 -8.09
N ARG A 268 -54.15 -17.68 -6.93
CA ARG A 268 -54.16 -19.13 -6.77
C ARG A 268 -55.54 -19.61 -6.34
N ASP A 269 -55.82 -20.87 -6.64
CA ASP A 269 -57.12 -21.50 -6.35
C ASP A 269 -57.43 -21.59 -4.84
N ASP A 270 -56.41 -21.48 -3.99
CA ASP A 270 -56.52 -21.45 -2.52
C ASP A 270 -56.83 -20.06 -1.94
N GLY A 271 -57.15 -19.07 -2.79
CA GLY A 271 -57.45 -17.70 -2.38
C GLY A 271 -56.21 -16.90 -1.93
N THR A 272 -55.01 -17.39 -2.25
CA THR A 272 -53.76 -16.67 -2.01
C THR A 272 -53.24 -15.99 -3.27
N VAL A 273 -52.43 -14.93 -3.10
CA VAL A 273 -51.75 -14.23 -4.19
C VAL A 273 -50.26 -14.47 -4.07
N SER A 274 -49.59 -14.75 -5.20
CA SER A 274 -48.14 -14.89 -5.26
C SER A 274 -47.45 -13.87 -6.15
N ASN A 275 -46.28 -13.40 -5.72
CA ASN A 275 -45.37 -12.55 -6.50
C ASN A 275 -43.99 -13.24 -6.59
N LEU A 276 -43.34 -13.15 -7.74
CA LEU A 276 -42.01 -13.73 -7.96
C LEU A 276 -40.90 -12.73 -7.61
N TYR A 277 -39.86 -13.21 -6.92
CA TYR A 277 -38.70 -12.42 -6.52
C TYR A 277 -37.40 -13.13 -6.87
N ASN A 278 -36.41 -12.33 -7.24
CA ASN A 278 -35.02 -12.73 -7.37
C ASN A 278 -34.24 -12.07 -6.24
N ALA A 279 -33.46 -12.86 -5.51
CA ALA A 279 -32.51 -12.34 -4.56
C ALA A 279 -31.10 -12.77 -4.89
N GLU A 280 -30.16 -11.86 -4.68
CA GLU A 280 -28.74 -12.11 -4.77
C GLU A 280 -28.13 -11.89 -3.38
N LEU A 281 -27.55 -12.96 -2.84
CA LEU A 281 -26.86 -12.97 -1.55
C LEU A 281 -25.37 -13.08 -1.83
N ILE A 282 -24.59 -12.17 -1.27
CA ILE A 282 -23.14 -12.12 -1.44
C ILE A 282 -22.50 -12.32 -0.07
N ASN A 283 -21.67 -13.35 0.05
CA ASN A 283 -20.89 -13.60 1.26
C ASN A 283 -19.60 -12.78 1.23
N LYS A 284 -19.52 -11.75 2.08
CA LYS A 284 -18.32 -10.90 2.20
C LYS A 284 -17.44 -11.28 3.40
N THR A 285 -17.75 -12.36 4.11
CA THR A 285 -16.95 -12.88 5.24
C THR A 285 -15.95 -13.93 4.77
N SER A 286 -15.07 -14.34 5.68
CA SER A 286 -14.08 -15.38 5.42
C SER A 286 -14.64 -16.81 5.52
N ASP A 287 -15.75 -16.99 6.22
CA ASP A 287 -16.32 -18.31 6.53
C ASP A 287 -17.40 -18.71 5.53
N VAL A 288 -17.68 -20.02 5.45
CA VAL A 288 -18.82 -20.53 4.68
C VAL A 288 -20.11 -20.28 5.45
N ILE A 289 -21.05 -19.58 4.83
CA ILE A 289 -22.30 -19.14 5.49
C ILE A 289 -23.52 -19.82 4.82
N SER A 290 -24.45 -20.30 5.63
CA SER A 290 -25.76 -20.79 5.18
C SER A 290 -26.85 -19.76 5.46
N PHE A 291 -27.71 -19.47 4.48
CA PHE A 291 -28.72 -18.43 4.58
C PHE A 291 -30.13 -18.97 4.69
N MET A 292 -30.95 -18.27 5.47
CA MET A 292 -32.39 -18.46 5.46
C MET A 292 -33.07 -17.09 5.40
N ILE A 293 -34.07 -16.97 4.53
CA ILE A 293 -34.93 -15.80 4.49
C ILE A 293 -36.13 -16.08 5.40
N LEU A 294 -36.32 -15.23 6.40
CA LEU A 294 -37.46 -15.27 7.30
C LEU A 294 -38.38 -14.09 7.03
N MET A 295 -39.69 -14.37 7.03
CA MET A 295 -40.70 -13.33 7.03
C MET A 295 -40.96 -12.85 8.46
N PRO A 296 -41.15 -11.54 8.68
CA PRO A 296 -41.57 -11.02 9.97
C PRO A 296 -43.05 -11.33 10.26
N ASP A 297 -43.83 -11.66 9.24
CA ASP A 297 -45.26 -11.97 9.31
C ASP A 297 -45.49 -13.47 9.12
N GLN A 298 -46.27 -14.09 10.01
CA GLN A 298 -46.56 -15.54 9.97
C GLN A 298 -47.51 -15.93 8.84
N GLN A 299 -48.25 -14.97 8.28
CA GLN A 299 -49.23 -15.23 7.22
C GLN A 299 -48.60 -15.25 5.82
N THR A 300 -47.35 -14.82 5.69
CA THR A 300 -46.62 -14.80 4.42
C THR A 300 -45.76 -16.05 4.27
N LYS A 301 -46.10 -16.90 3.30
CA LYS A 301 -45.33 -18.12 3.00
C LYS A 301 -44.29 -17.85 1.91
N ILE A 302 -43.09 -18.39 2.08
CA ILE A 302 -42.04 -18.38 1.06
C ILE A 302 -42.03 -19.74 0.37
N GLN A 303 -42.18 -19.76 -0.95
CA GLN A 303 -41.99 -20.95 -1.77
C GLN A 303 -40.75 -20.77 -2.64
N TYR A 304 -39.67 -21.48 -2.31
CA TYR A 304 -38.42 -21.43 -3.06
C TYR A 304 -38.54 -22.22 -4.37
N ILE A 305 -38.12 -21.61 -5.47
CA ILE A 305 -37.82 -22.32 -6.73
C ILE A 305 -36.37 -22.83 -6.66
N THR A 306 -35.47 -21.92 -6.30
CA THR A 306 -34.05 -22.23 -6.08
C THR A 306 -33.73 -22.01 -4.60
N LYS A 307 -33.44 -23.10 -3.87
CA LYS A 307 -33.09 -23.02 -2.45
C LYS A 307 -31.69 -22.43 -2.26
N PRO A 308 -31.46 -21.62 -1.22
CA PRO A 308 -30.13 -21.15 -0.89
C PRO A 308 -29.26 -22.33 -0.44
N GLY A 309 -28.08 -22.47 -1.06
CA GLY A 309 -27.02 -23.38 -0.63
C GLY A 309 -26.08 -22.75 0.39
N LYS A 310 -25.00 -23.47 0.72
CA LYS A 310 -23.84 -22.89 1.42
C LYS A 310 -23.07 -21.99 0.46
N ILE A 311 -22.82 -20.73 0.84
CA ILE A 311 -22.07 -19.77 0.01
C ILE A 311 -20.65 -19.65 0.55
N LYS A 312 -19.64 -19.91 -0.30
CA LYS A 312 -18.23 -19.75 0.09
C LYS A 312 -17.85 -18.27 0.13
N ARG A 313 -16.68 -17.98 0.69
CA ARG A 313 -16.10 -16.63 0.73
C ARG A 313 -16.08 -16.00 -0.66
N GLY A 314 -16.65 -14.81 -0.79
CA GLY A 314 -16.63 -14.02 -2.02
C GLY A 314 -17.56 -14.52 -3.14
N GLU A 315 -18.27 -15.63 -2.95
CA GLU A 315 -19.27 -16.11 -3.91
C GLU A 315 -20.62 -15.41 -3.69
N SER A 316 -21.43 -15.38 -4.76
CA SER A 316 -22.83 -14.97 -4.70
C SER A 316 -23.75 -16.14 -5.01
N ALA A 317 -24.88 -16.23 -4.30
CA ALA A 317 -25.97 -17.13 -4.65
C ALA A 317 -27.16 -16.32 -5.13
N LYS A 318 -27.64 -16.70 -6.32
CA LYS A 318 -28.90 -16.22 -6.87
C LYS A 318 -29.99 -17.21 -6.48
N LEU A 319 -31.05 -16.69 -5.88
CA LEU A 319 -32.20 -17.47 -5.50
C LEU A 319 -33.48 -16.83 -6.04
N THR A 320 -34.42 -17.68 -6.42
CA THR A 320 -35.71 -17.26 -6.95
C THR A 320 -36.80 -17.91 -6.10
N PHE A 321 -37.75 -17.11 -5.65
CA PHE A 321 -38.81 -17.57 -4.75
C PHE A 321 -40.10 -16.77 -4.95
N PHE A 322 -41.22 -17.41 -4.63
CA PHE A 322 -42.51 -16.75 -4.51
C PHE A 322 -42.74 -16.31 -3.07
N LEU A 323 -43.23 -15.09 -2.90
CA LEU A 323 -43.93 -14.70 -1.68
C LEU A 323 -45.41 -14.92 -1.91
N ILE A 324 -46.07 -15.59 -0.96
CA ILE A 324 -47.46 -15.99 -1.03
C ILE A 324 -48.17 -15.41 0.18
N ARG A 325 -49.28 -14.69 -0.05
CA ARG A 325 -50.08 -14.07 1.01
C ARG A 325 -51.57 -14.31 0.75
N PRO A 326 -52.38 -14.53 1.79
CA PRO A 326 -53.83 -14.57 1.63
C PRO A 326 -54.36 -13.23 1.10
N GLN A 327 -55.25 -13.28 0.10
CA GLN A 327 -55.73 -12.06 -0.57
C GLN A 327 -56.54 -11.14 0.38
N HIS A 328 -57.26 -11.73 1.34
CA HIS A 328 -58.07 -10.99 2.32
C HIS A 328 -57.25 -10.07 3.25
N TYR A 329 -55.93 -10.30 3.37
CA TYR A 329 -55.06 -9.48 4.20
C TYR A 329 -54.48 -8.27 3.43
N ILE A 330 -54.82 -8.13 2.14
CA ILE A 330 -54.24 -7.13 1.24
C ILE A 330 -55.18 -5.94 1.13
N GLN A 331 -54.85 -4.87 1.85
CA GLN A 331 -55.65 -3.63 1.86
C GLN A 331 -55.27 -2.63 0.76
N LYS A 332 -54.05 -2.74 0.20
CA LYS A 332 -53.52 -1.81 -0.80
C LYS A 332 -52.94 -2.57 -1.97
N TYR A 333 -53.13 -2.02 -3.17
CA TYR A 333 -52.58 -2.60 -4.40
C TYR A 333 -51.07 -2.85 -4.33
N LYS A 334 -50.33 -1.95 -3.66
CA LYS A 334 -48.89 -2.04 -3.43
C LYS A 334 -48.60 -1.93 -1.94
N SER A 335 -48.07 -3.00 -1.35
CA SER A 335 -47.67 -3.05 0.06
C SER A 335 -46.15 -3.21 0.19
N GLY A 336 -45.54 -2.53 1.16
CA GLY A 336 -44.13 -2.71 1.47
C GLY A 336 -43.90 -3.94 2.34
N ILE A 337 -42.94 -4.79 1.97
CA ILE A 337 -42.54 -5.97 2.75
C ILE A 337 -41.06 -5.86 3.10
N THR A 338 -40.71 -6.21 4.33
CA THR A 338 -39.30 -6.30 4.77
C THR A 338 -38.96 -7.76 5.03
N LEU A 339 -38.01 -8.30 4.29
CA LEU A 339 -37.47 -9.64 4.48
C LEU A 339 -36.31 -9.58 5.48
N LYS A 340 -36.30 -10.48 6.48
CA LYS A 340 -35.16 -10.63 7.39
C LYS A 340 -34.28 -11.76 6.86
N ILE A 341 -33.01 -11.47 6.66
CA ILE A 341 -32.03 -12.44 6.19
C ILE A 341 -31.21 -12.86 7.38
N VAL A 342 -31.33 -14.14 7.71
CA VAL A 342 -30.73 -14.75 8.88
C VAL A 342 -29.64 -15.70 8.44
N SER A 343 -28.50 -15.65 9.13
CA SER A 343 -27.54 -16.73 9.12
C SER A 343 -27.07 -17.05 10.53
N ASN A 344 -26.88 -18.33 10.81
CA ASN A 344 -26.43 -18.86 12.10
C ASN A 344 -27.23 -18.28 13.29
N GLY A 345 -28.54 -18.10 13.12
CA GLY A 345 -29.46 -17.58 14.15
C GLY A 345 -29.44 -16.06 14.36
N LYS A 346 -28.57 -15.30 13.68
CA LYS A 346 -28.53 -13.82 13.77
C LYS A 346 -29.14 -13.17 12.54
N ILE A 347 -29.89 -12.08 12.76
CA ILE A 347 -30.41 -11.24 11.66
C ILE A 347 -29.25 -10.40 11.14
N ILE A 348 -28.87 -10.61 9.88
CA ILE A 348 -27.67 -9.97 9.32
C ILE A 348 -28.03 -8.85 8.36
N SER A 349 -29.17 -8.96 7.67
CA SER A 349 -29.65 -7.90 6.80
C SER A 349 -31.18 -7.87 6.73
N LYS A 350 -31.73 -6.70 6.38
CA LYS A 350 -33.15 -6.48 6.12
C LYS A 350 -33.30 -5.98 4.69
N ALA A 351 -33.97 -6.74 3.82
CA ALA A 351 -34.23 -6.33 2.46
C ALA A 351 -35.67 -5.80 2.35
N LYS A 352 -35.82 -4.54 1.94
CA LYS A 352 -37.13 -3.94 1.68
C LYS A 352 -37.53 -4.19 0.23
N THR A 353 -38.74 -4.67 0.02
CA THR A 353 -39.33 -4.90 -1.31
C THR A 353 -40.80 -4.51 -1.32
N THR A 354 -41.44 -4.61 -2.48
CA THR A 354 -42.87 -4.32 -2.64
C THR A 354 -43.61 -5.54 -3.11
N PHE A 355 -44.83 -5.72 -2.62
CA PHE A 355 -45.75 -6.77 -2.98
C PHE A 355 -46.98 -6.17 -3.64
N ILE A 356 -47.34 -6.69 -4.81
CA ILE A 356 -48.43 -6.16 -5.62
C ILE A 356 -49.54 -7.19 -5.68
N ALA A 357 -50.76 -6.77 -5.38
CA ALA A 357 -51.95 -7.62 -5.48
C ALA A 357 -53.21 -6.74 -5.39
N PRO A 358 -54.29 -7.10 -6.09
CA PRO A 358 -55.55 -6.36 -5.99
C PRO A 358 -56.12 -6.52 -4.57
N PRO A 359 -56.60 -5.43 -3.94
CA PRO A 359 -57.30 -5.55 -2.67
C PRO A 359 -58.58 -6.37 -2.85
N ASN A 360 -58.85 -7.27 -1.90
CA ASN A 360 -60.15 -7.92 -1.83
C ASN A 360 -61.09 -6.94 -1.11
N LEU A 361 -61.94 -6.24 -1.88
CA LEU A 361 -62.99 -5.37 -1.34
C LEU A 361 -64.23 -6.18 -1.00
#